data_AF-A0A455U5F8-F1
#
_entry.id   AF-A0A455U5F8-F1
#
_cell.length_a   1.000
_cell.length_b   1.000
_cell.length_c   1.000
_cell.angle_alpha   90.00
_cell.angle_beta   90.00
_cell.angle_gamma   90.00
#
_symmetry.space_group_name_H-M   'P 1'
#
loop_
_entity.id
_entity.type
_entity.pdbx_description
1 polymer ?
#
loop_
_entity_poly.entity_id
_entity_poly.type
_entity_poly.pdbx_seq_one_letter_code
_entity_poly.pdbx_strand_id
1 'polypeptide(L)'
;MFEELELPFEQIPAGLQHGVNNTPEYLAMNPNGLVPLLKDDATNSVLWESNTIIRYLAAQYGQSKLWVDAAAERAQVENGWTGRTVRYRPSTGRS
;
A
#
# COMPACT_ATOMS: atom_id res chain seq x y z
N MET A 1 -4.93 -6.47 -6.41
CA MET A 1 -4.12 -5.42 -7.07
C MET A 1 -3.16 -5.97 -8.11
N PHE A 2 -2.35 -6.99 -7.79
CA PHE A 2 -1.42 -7.58 -8.76
C PHE A 2 -2.14 -8.22 -9.95
N GLU A 3 -3.23 -8.95 -9.70
CA GLU A 3 -4.06 -9.57 -10.73
C GLU A 3 -4.69 -8.53 -11.67
N GLU A 4 -5.25 -7.45 -11.12
CA GLU A 4 -5.88 -6.35 -11.87
C GLU A 4 -4.88 -5.57 -12.72
N LEU A 5 -3.62 -5.50 -12.28
CA LEU A 5 -2.52 -4.90 -13.02
C LEU A 5 -1.83 -5.90 -13.95
N GLU A 6 -2.23 -7.18 -13.94
CA GLU A 6 -1.60 -8.27 -14.71
C GLU A 6 -0.09 -8.37 -14.44
N LEU A 7 0.32 -8.09 -13.20
CA LEU A 7 1.71 -8.14 -12.77
C LEU A 7 2.07 -9.55 -12.29
N PRO A 8 3.20 -10.13 -12.74
CA PRO A 8 3.70 -11.36 -12.13
C PRO A 8 4.15 -11.08 -10.69
N PHE A 9 3.79 -11.97 -9.76
CA PHE A 9 4.20 -11.87 -8.37
C PHE A 9 4.42 -13.25 -7.77
N GLU A 10 5.28 -13.31 -6.75
CA GLU A 10 5.42 -14.48 -5.89
C GLU A 10 4.80 -14.14 -4.52
N GLN A 11 3.90 -15.00 -4.04
CA GLN A 11 3.35 -14.87 -2.70
C GLN A 11 4.14 -15.75 -1.73
N ILE A 12 4.84 -15.11 -0.80
CA ILE A 12 5.55 -15.80 0.29
C ILE A 12 4.63 -15.79 1.53
N PRO A 13 4.20 -16.96 2.06
CA PRO A 13 3.42 -17.01 3.29
C PRO A 13 4.21 -16.49 4.49
N ALA A 14 3.66 -15.50 5.19
CA ALA A 14 4.21 -14.95 6.42
C ALA A 14 3.09 -14.53 7.39
N GLY A 15 3.41 -14.50 8.68
CA GLY A 15 2.48 -14.20 9.76
C GLY A 15 1.60 -15.38 10.17
N LEU A 16 0.91 -15.22 11.31
CA LEU A 16 0.03 -16.24 11.91
C LEU A 16 0.73 -17.61 11.99
N GLN A 17 0.09 -18.67 11.49
CA GLN A 17 0.65 -20.03 11.51
C GLN A 17 1.92 -20.21 10.65
N HIS A 18 2.25 -19.25 9.78
CA HIS A 18 3.40 -19.36 8.88
C HIS A 18 4.69 -18.76 9.47
N GLY A 19 4.62 -17.94 10.52
CA GLY A 19 5.79 -17.31 11.13
C GLY A 19 6.51 -16.36 10.15
N VAL A 20 7.85 -16.37 10.12
CA VAL A 20 8.73 -15.54 9.26
C VAL A 20 8.77 -14.05 9.62
N ASN A 21 7.64 -13.46 9.99
CA ASN A 21 7.52 -12.04 10.32
C ASN A 21 8.29 -11.60 11.58
N ASN A 22 8.89 -12.53 12.30
CA ASN A 22 9.73 -12.31 13.48
C ASN A 22 11.20 -12.69 13.27
N THR A 23 11.61 -13.10 12.06
CA THR A 23 13.03 -13.39 11.80
C THR A 23 13.85 -12.10 11.69
N PRO A 24 15.15 -12.12 12.00
CA PRO A 24 16.01 -10.94 11.84
C PRO A 24 15.97 -10.36 10.42
N GLU A 25 15.91 -11.22 9.40
CA GLU A 25 15.87 -10.83 7.99
C GLU A 25 14.57 -10.09 7.66
N TYR A 26 13.43 -10.57 8.16
CA TYR A 26 12.14 -9.90 7.95
C TYR A 26 12.09 -8.58 8.72
N LEU A 27 12.55 -8.56 9.97
CA LEU A 27 12.56 -7.37 10.80
C LEU A 27 13.51 -6.28 10.31
N ALA A 28 14.60 -6.67 9.61
CA ALA A 28 15.47 -5.72 8.91
C ALA A 28 14.74 -4.99 7.77
N MET A 29 13.69 -5.60 7.21
CA MET A 29 12.86 -4.99 6.16
C MET A 29 11.63 -4.27 6.73
N ASN A 30 10.88 -4.90 7.65
CA ASN A 30 9.74 -4.29 8.34
C ASN A 30 9.90 -4.46 9.86
N PRO A 31 10.38 -3.40 10.56
CA PRO A 31 10.58 -3.43 12.01
C PRO A 31 9.31 -3.71 12.82
N ASN A 32 8.12 -3.46 12.25
CA ASN A 32 6.85 -3.76 12.91
C ASN A 32 6.57 -5.28 12.96
N GLY A 33 7.25 -6.08 12.13
CA GLY A 33 7.01 -7.52 12.04
C GLY A 33 5.59 -7.86 11.60
N LEU A 34 4.97 -7.01 10.77
CA LEU A 34 3.60 -7.20 10.29
C LEU A 34 3.57 -7.55 8.80
N VAL A 35 2.49 -8.18 8.39
CA VAL A 35 2.12 -8.36 6.98
C VAL A 35 1.04 -7.33 6.60
N PRO A 36 0.96 -6.88 5.33
CA PRO A 36 1.80 -7.29 4.19
C PRO A 36 3.15 -6.55 4.11
N LEU A 37 4.10 -7.17 3.40
CA LEU A 37 5.36 -6.59 2.94
C LEU A 37 5.48 -6.80 1.43
N LEU A 38 5.91 -5.78 0.70
CA LEU A 38 6.23 -5.84 -0.72
C LEU A 38 7.72 -5.57 -0.92
N LYS A 39 8.38 -6.47 -1.66
CA LYS A 39 9.69 -6.23 -2.25
C LYS A 39 9.52 -6.08 -3.77
N ASP A 40 9.96 -4.96 -4.30
CA ASP A 40 9.93 -4.68 -5.73
C ASP A 40 11.37 -4.55 -6.23
N ASP A 41 11.86 -5.60 -6.88
CA ASP A 41 13.22 -5.64 -7.40
C ASP A 41 13.43 -4.71 -8.61
N ALA A 42 12.36 -4.36 -9.34
CA ALA A 42 12.45 -3.46 -10.49
C ALA A 42 12.76 -2.01 -10.07
N THR A 43 12.28 -1.59 -8.90
CA THR A 43 12.54 -0.26 -8.33
C THR A 43 13.46 -0.28 -7.11
N ASN A 44 13.88 -1.47 -6.67
CA ASN A 44 14.62 -1.70 -5.42
C ASN A 44 13.89 -1.13 -4.19
N SER A 45 12.56 -1.25 -4.17
CA SER A 45 11.72 -0.76 -3.07
C SER A 45 11.35 -1.87 -2.09
N VAL A 46 11.33 -1.53 -0.81
CA VAL A 46 10.78 -2.36 0.27
C VAL A 46 9.71 -1.55 0.97
N LEU A 47 8.47 -2.04 0.94
CA LEU A 47 7.30 -1.32 1.43
C LEU A 47 6.49 -2.20 2.39
N TRP A 48 5.95 -1.57 3.42
CA TRP A 48 5.01 -2.13 4.36
C TRP A 48 3.85 -1.15 4.55
N GLU A 49 2.76 -1.61 5.18
CA GLU A 49 1.42 -0.99 5.16
C GLU A 49 0.65 -1.24 3.85
N SER A 50 -0.51 -1.88 3.97
CA SER A 50 -1.34 -2.27 2.82
C SER A 50 -1.73 -1.08 1.93
N ASN A 51 -2.14 0.05 2.54
CA ASN A 51 -2.54 1.24 1.79
C ASN A 51 -1.37 1.89 1.05
N THR A 52 -0.17 1.86 1.63
CA THR A 52 1.06 2.35 0.98
C THR A 52 1.37 1.50 -0.24
N ILE A 53 1.32 0.17 -0.09
CA ILE A 53 1.57 -0.78 -1.19
C ILE A 53 0.56 -0.59 -2.34
N ILE A 54 -0.73 -0.47 -2.04
CA ILE A 54 -1.77 -0.30 -3.07
C ILE A 54 -1.56 1.02 -3.84
N ARG A 55 -1.28 2.12 -3.14
CA ARG A 55 -1.02 3.43 -3.77
C ARG A 55 0.24 3.40 -4.63
N TYR A 56 1.29 2.76 -4.13
CA TYR A 56 2.53 2.56 -4.87
C TYR A 56 2.28 1.79 -6.17
N LEU A 57 1.61 0.64 -6.10
CA LEU A 57 1.30 -0.17 -7.30
C LEU A 57 0.44 0.60 -8.31
N ALA A 58 -0.55 1.36 -7.84
CA ALA A 58 -1.39 2.19 -8.69
C ALA A 58 -0.57 3.27 -9.40
N ALA A 59 0.29 4.00 -8.67
CA ALA A 59 1.10 5.08 -9.24
C ALA A 59 2.22 4.57 -10.16
N GLN A 60 2.87 3.47 -9.78
CA GLN A 60 4.04 2.94 -10.50
C GLN A 60 3.65 2.15 -11.73
N TYR A 61 2.60 1.33 -11.64
CA TYR A 61 2.24 0.36 -12.68
C TYR A 61 0.81 0.54 -13.21
N GLY A 62 0.01 1.40 -12.60
CA GLY A 62 -1.41 1.58 -12.92
C GLY A 62 -1.75 2.87 -13.67
N GLN A 63 -0.78 3.65 -14.16
CA GLN A 63 -1.03 4.98 -14.77
C GLN A 63 -2.09 4.98 -15.88
N SER A 64 -2.18 3.90 -16.67
CA SER A 64 -3.14 3.77 -17.77
C SER A 64 -4.41 2.98 -17.42
N LYS A 65 -4.56 2.50 -16.18
CA LYS A 65 -5.64 1.57 -15.78
C LYS A 65 -6.31 1.93 -14.46
N LEU A 66 -5.54 2.24 -13.41
CA LEU A 66 -6.00 2.33 -12.02
C LEU A 66 -5.60 3.62 -11.30
N TRP A 67 -4.74 4.45 -11.91
CA TRP A 67 -4.31 5.71 -11.33
C TRP A 67 -5.19 6.87 -11.78
N VAL A 68 -5.47 7.78 -10.84
CA VAL A 68 -6.16 9.04 -11.11
C VAL A 68 -5.20 10.17 -10.73
N ASP A 69 -4.86 11.06 -11.66
CA ASP A 69 -3.89 12.13 -11.39
C ASP A 69 -4.47 13.25 -10.51
N ALA A 70 -5.74 13.60 -10.72
CA ALA A 70 -6.43 14.61 -9.94
C ALA A 70 -6.55 14.17 -8.47
N ALA A 71 -5.89 14.92 -7.57
CA ALA A 71 -5.74 14.51 -6.17
C ALA A 71 -7.08 14.31 -5.42
N ALA A 72 -8.06 15.18 -5.68
CA ALA A 72 -9.37 15.08 -5.05
C ALA A 72 -10.14 13.83 -5.52
N GLU A 73 -10.12 13.55 -6.83
CA GLU A 73 -10.79 12.38 -7.41
C GLU A 73 -10.12 11.08 -6.98
N ARG A 74 -8.78 11.05 -6.99
CA ARG A 74 -8.00 9.93 -6.46
C ARG A 74 -8.36 9.63 -5.02
N ALA A 75 -8.46 10.66 -4.17
CA ALA A 75 -8.85 10.46 -2.77
C ALA A 75 -10.25 9.86 -2.62
N GLN A 76 -11.20 10.17 -3.51
CA GLN A 76 -12.53 9.54 -3.50
C GLN A 76 -12.45 8.04 -3.83
N VAL A 77 -11.60 7.65 -4.79
CA VAL A 77 -11.37 6.23 -5.12
C VAL A 77 -10.64 5.51 -3.98
N GLU A 78 -9.62 6.13 -3.40
CA GLU A 78 -8.84 5.58 -2.28
C GLU A 78 -9.67 5.38 -1.00
N ASN A 79 -10.78 6.10 -0.80
CA ASN A 79 -11.68 5.87 0.34
C ASN A 79 -12.20 4.43 0.36
N GLY A 80 -12.48 3.85 -0.81
CA GLY A 80 -12.87 2.45 -0.93
C GLY A 80 -11.77 1.46 -0.56
N TRP A 81 -10.50 1.86 -0.68
CA TRP A 81 -9.33 1.01 -0.35
C TRP A 81 -8.95 1.10 1.13
N THR A 82 -9.15 2.26 1.73
CA THR A 82 -8.69 2.52 3.11
C THR A 82 -9.66 2.03 4.18
N GLY A 83 -10.95 1.85 3.85
CA GLY A 83 -11.98 1.39 4.79
C GLY A 83 -12.16 2.29 6.03
N ARG A 84 -11.69 3.55 5.97
CA ARG A 84 -11.65 4.47 7.11
C ARG A 84 -12.52 5.69 6.84
N THR A 85 -13.46 5.97 7.74
CA THR A 85 -14.22 7.23 7.74
C THR A 85 -13.39 8.32 8.41
N VAL A 86 -12.94 9.32 7.64
CA VAL A 86 -12.25 10.51 8.16
C VAL A 86 -13.09 11.75 7.82
N ARG A 87 -13.36 12.61 8.82
CA ARG A 87 -14.02 13.90 8.60
C ARG A 87 -13.02 15.03 8.84
N TYR A 88 -12.64 15.74 7.79
CA TYR A 88 -11.91 17.00 7.90
C TYR A 88 -12.88 18.14 8.22
N ARG A 89 -12.53 19.01 9.18
CA ARG A 89 -13.19 20.31 9.40
C ARG A 89 -12.12 21.41 9.32
N PRO A 90 -12.06 22.20 8.24
CA PRO A 90 -11.18 23.35 8.20
C PRO A 90 -11.63 24.36 9.27
N SER A 91 -10.68 24.96 10.00
CA SER A 91 -10.97 26.06 10.90
C SER A 91 -11.43 27.25 10.06
N THR A 92 -12.69 27.65 10.21
CA THR A 92 -13.12 28.99 9.78
C THR A 92 -12.36 29.99 10.64
N GLY A 93 -11.35 30.64 10.05
CA GLY A 93 -10.66 31.75 10.67
C GLY A 93 -11.69 32.75 11.16
N ARG A 94 -11.68 33.01 12.48
CA ARG A 94 -12.54 34.02 13.10
C ARG A 94 -11.89 35.37 12.82
N SER A 95 -12.50 36.17 11.95
CA SER A 95 -12.24 37.62 11.80
C SER A 95 -12.65 38.36 13.07
#